data_AF-A0A7C7LB72-F1
#
_entry.id   AF-A0A7C7LB72-F1
#
_cell.length_a   1.000
_cell.length_b   1.000
_cell.length_c   1.000
_cell.angle_alpha   90.00
_cell.angle_beta   90.00
_cell.angle_gamma   90.00
#
_symmetry.space_group_name_H-M   'P 1'
#
loop_
_entity.id
_entity.type
_entity.pdbx_description
1 polymer ?
#
loop_
_entity_poly.entity_id
_entity_poly.type
_entity_poly.pdbx_seq_one_letter_code
_entity_poly.pdbx_strand_id
1 'polypeptide(L)' 'LKNIAGIINKKGNVLGMMPHPERATNRLSRLNDGENFFLSIAETLQ' A
#
# COMPACT_ATOMS: atom_id res chain seq x y z
N LEU A 1 6.74 -21.90 2.79
CA LEU A 1 5.89 -21.03 1.93
C LEU A 1 6.52 -19.64 1.89
N LYS A 2 6.52 -18.95 0.74
CA LYS A 2 7.29 -17.71 0.53
C LYS A 2 6.69 -16.42 1.15
N ASN A 3 5.52 -16.49 1.81
CA ASN A 3 4.87 -15.37 2.50
C ASN A 3 4.73 -14.10 1.64
N ILE A 4 4.29 -14.24 0.39
CA ILE A 4 4.17 -13.12 -0.55
C ILE A 4 2.88 -12.34 -0.24
N ALA A 5 3.03 -11.12 0.29
CA ALA A 5 1.91 -10.23 0.61
C ALA A 5 1.51 -9.30 -0.56
N GLY A 6 2.34 -9.18 -1.59
CA GLY A 6 2.04 -8.38 -2.78
C GLY A 6 2.93 -8.71 -3.98
N ILE A 7 2.44 -8.37 -5.17
CA ILE A 7 3.08 -8.58 -6.47
C ILE A 7 2.89 -7.34 -7.36
N ILE A 8 3.87 -7.05 -8.20
CA ILE A 8 3.78 -6.00 -9.23
C ILE A 8 3.87 -6.59 -10.63
N ASN A 9 3.23 -5.94 -11.61
CA ASN A 9 3.42 -6.29 -13.01
C ASN A 9 4.83 -5.88 -13.50
N LYS A 10 5.25 -6.43 -14.65
CA LYS A 10 6.60 -6.14 -15.21
C LYS A 10 6.83 -4.65 -15.50
N LYS A 11 5.78 -3.90 -15.83
CA LYS A 11 5.85 -2.45 -16.10
C LYS A 11 5.94 -1.62 -14.81
N GLY A 12 5.69 -2.22 -13.64
CA GLY A 12 5.74 -1.54 -12.35
C GLY A 12 4.57 -0.58 -12.08
N ASN A 13 3.50 -0.62 -12.88
CA ASN A 13 2.37 0.31 -12.77
C ASN A 13 1.07 -0.34 -12.27
N VAL A 14 1.09 -1.64 -11.97
CA VAL A 14 -0.03 -2.37 -11.36
C VAL A 14 0.51 -3.17 -10.20
N LEU A 15 -0.09 -2.98 -9.02
CA LEU A 15 0.26 -3.62 -7.76
C LEU A 15 -0.98 -4.34 -7.22
N GLY A 16 -0.85 -5.65 -6.95
CA GLY A 16 -1.84 -6.44 -6.24
C GLY A 16 -1.29 -6.87 -4.89
N MET A 17 -2.07 -6.73 -3.81
CA MET A 17 -1.63 -7.08 -2.46
C MET A 17 -2.76 -7.64 -1.61
N MET A 18 -2.41 -8.48 -0.63
CA MET A 18 -3.35 -9.02 0.35
C MET A 18 -3.65 -8.01 1.48
N PRO A 19 -2.68 -7.26 2.05
CA PRO A 19 -2.98 -6.20 3.00
C PRO A 19 -3.97 -5.18 2.42
N HIS A 20 -4.77 -4.57 3.29
CA HIS A 20 -5.72 -3.50 2.95
C HIS A 20 -5.20 -2.18 3.57
N PRO A 21 -4.20 -1.51 2.94
CA PRO A 21 -3.59 -0.29 3.50
C PRO A 21 -4.63 0.84 3.65
N GLU A 22 -5.69 0.87 2.86
CA GLU A 22 -6.76 1.86 2.97
C GLU A 22 -7.52 1.76 4.30
N ARG A 23 -7.60 0.57 4.91
CA ARG A 23 -8.18 0.38 6.26
C ARG A 23 -7.24 0.82 7.38
N ALA A 24 -5.97 1.01 7.08
CA ALA A 24 -4.91 1.39 8.02
C ALA A 24 -4.55 2.89 7.90
N THR A 25 -5.52 3.73 7.58
CA THR A 25 -5.36 5.20 7.49
C THR A 25 -6.01 5.96 8.65
N ASN A 26 -6.73 5.25 9.54
CA ASN A 26 -7.50 5.88 10.60
C ASN A 26 -6.65 6.10 11.87
N ARG A 27 -6.28 7.36 12.11
CA ARG A 27 -5.55 7.78 13.32
C ARG A 27 -6.31 7.50 14.63
N LEU A 28 -7.64 7.57 14.62
CA LEU A 28 -8.45 7.25 15.81
C LEU A 28 -8.38 5.76 16.18
N SER A 29 -8.20 4.89 15.18
CA SER A 29 -8.03 3.45 15.39
C SER A 29 -6.59 3.03 15.67
N ARG A 30 -5.64 3.99 15.76
CA ARG A 30 -4.18 3.76 15.90
C ARG A 30 -3.59 2.85 14.82
N LEU A 31 -4.29 2.70 13.70
CA LEU A 31 -3.93 1.98 12.49
C LEU A 31 -3.76 3.05 11.41
N ASN A 32 -2.56 3.63 11.34
CA ASN A 32 -2.23 4.79 10.51
C ASN A 32 -1.04 4.56 9.57
N ASP A 33 -0.48 3.35 9.56
CA ASP A 33 0.65 2.93 8.75
C ASP A 33 0.33 2.86 7.24
N GLY A 34 -0.95 2.70 6.89
CA GLY A 34 -1.44 2.74 5.52
C GLY A 34 -1.42 4.13 4.88
N GLU A 35 -1.36 5.21 5.65
CA GLU A 35 -1.29 6.59 5.12
C GLU A 35 -0.04 6.78 4.24
N ASN A 36 1.10 6.28 4.71
CA ASN A 36 2.39 6.39 4.02
C ASN A 36 2.39 5.71 2.65
N PHE A 37 1.61 4.64 2.49
CA PHE A 37 1.49 3.94 1.21
C PHE A 37 0.92 4.86 0.13
N PHE A 38 -0.18 5.56 0.41
CA PHE A 38 -0.81 6.45 -0.56
C PHE A 38 -0.02 7.74 -0.78
N LEU A 39 0.64 8.27 0.26
CA LEU A 39 1.54 9.42 0.13
C LEU A 39 2.68 9.11 -0.87
N SER A 40 3.31 7.94 -0.77
CA SER A 40 4.38 7.54 -1.70
C SER A 40 3.91 7.46 -3.17
N ILE A 41 2.65 7.07 -3.39
CA ILE A 41 2.04 7.04 -4.73
C ILE A 41 1.83 8.47 -5.22
N ALA A 42 1.28 9.34 -4.38
CA ALA A 42 1.03 10.74 -4.73
C ALA A 42 2.32 11.47 -5.09
N GLU A 43 3.39 11.29 -4.31
CA GLU A 43 4.72 11.85 -4.58
C GLU A 43 5.29 11.37 -5.93
N THR A 44 5.02 10.12 -6.32
CA THR A 44 5.50 9.56 -7.60
C THR A 44 4.75 10.15 -8.81
N LEU A 45 3.56 10.71 -8.60
CA LEU A 45 2.71 11.28 -9.65
C LEU A 45 2.88 12.80 -9.82
N GLN A 46 3.63 13.45 -8.93
CA GLN A 46 4.02 14.87 -9.01
C GLN A 46 5.25 15.05 -9.89
#